data_AF-A0A6G0URS7-F1
#
_entry.id   AF-A0A6G0URS7-F1
#
_cell.length_a   1.000
_cell.length_b   1.000
_cell.length_c   1.000
_cell.angle_alpha   90.00
_cell.angle_beta   90.00
_cell.angle_gamma   90.00
#
_symmetry.space_group_name_H-M   'P 1'
#
loop_
_entity.id
_entity.type
_entity.pdbx_description
1 polymer ?
#
loop_
_entity_poly.entity_id
_entity_poly.type
_entity_poly.pdbx_seq_one_letter_code
_entity_poly.pdbx_strand_id
1 'polypeptide(L)'
;MQKLVGNNRDCATYVRPTIDQRISRQWLRQHDKVLNLPWKANVKRSEKSNTIDVLVSGVLGSEISSEQWSQNFTEPVAPFTAEERRNWLTTMADVVVSSDAFFPFRDNIDCTKQFGVKYVVSPGGSTRDDEVIEACDEYDPKDLFSCMLVCRQWYSIINSKGKRVWKRAIPRILPKAALEDINLLQKFPDKMKLLRAFMFGWNPHDISNTMYVKPDGFTVYRKPIAQCTDAVRGKRGVTEGVHAFEFIWHSPFGTAAVVGFSTTHERLHCQGYESLLGHTDQSWGWNLVDKEVLHKNQYRPYPANNVHNTCFLQKPSVRITLILDCDRKMAGFEHEDEFLGIAFKNLPSAPLYPTIAAVYGHSEISMYYMGPAELG
;
A
#
# COMPACT_ATOMS: atom_id res chain seq x y z
N MET A 1 -6.45 4.60 31.34
CA MET A 1 -5.73 5.83 31.78
C MET A 1 -6.37 6.34 33.06
N GLN A 2 -5.70 6.21 34.21
CA GLN A 2 -6.04 7.00 35.39
C GLN A 2 -5.26 8.32 35.30
N LYS A 3 -5.98 9.44 35.22
CA LYS A 3 -5.44 10.77 35.50
C LYS A 3 -5.19 10.85 37.00
N LEU A 4 -3.92 11.03 37.40
CA LEU A 4 -3.58 11.51 38.73
C LEU A 4 -3.37 13.02 38.62
N VAL A 5 -4.36 13.78 39.11
CA VAL A 5 -4.22 15.18 39.50
C VAL A 5 -4.18 15.19 41.02
N GLY A 6 -3.13 15.76 41.61
CA GLY A 6 -3.04 15.91 43.07
C GLY A 6 -1.67 16.38 43.56
N ASN A 7 -1.54 17.70 43.68
CA ASN A 7 -0.73 18.51 44.60
C ASN A 7 0.64 18.04 45.13
N ASN A 8 1.61 18.95 44.94
CA ASN A 8 2.86 19.13 45.68
C ASN A 8 2.80 18.66 47.15
N ARG A 9 3.67 17.70 47.50
CA ARG A 9 4.72 17.83 48.52
C ARG A 9 5.61 16.58 48.54
N ASP A 10 6.90 16.86 48.67
CA ASP A 10 8.01 16.00 49.07
C ASP A 10 8.64 15.02 48.04
N CYS A 11 9.92 15.29 47.82
CA CYS A 11 10.83 14.70 46.85
C CYS A 11 11.16 13.24 47.17
N ALA A 12 10.74 12.34 46.29
CA ALA A 12 11.58 11.24 45.82
C ALA A 12 11.70 11.42 44.30
N THR A 13 12.90 11.54 43.77
CA THR A 13 13.14 11.59 42.32
C THR A 13 12.69 10.28 41.68
N TYR A 14 11.42 10.19 41.33
CA TYR A 14 10.86 9.10 40.56
C TYR A 14 11.39 9.24 39.13
N VAL A 15 12.57 8.67 38.88
CA VAL A 15 13.15 8.61 37.54
C VAL A 15 12.15 7.85 36.68
N ARG A 16 11.58 8.51 35.68
CA ARG A 16 10.61 7.87 34.78
C ARG A 16 11.29 6.67 34.14
N PRO A 17 10.67 5.48 34.15
CA PRO A 17 11.28 4.30 33.55
C PRO A 17 11.50 4.55 32.05
N THR A 18 12.69 4.18 31.59
CA THR A 18 13.12 4.23 30.20
C THR A 18 12.27 3.27 29.35
N ILE A 19 12.32 3.44 28.01
CA ILE A 19 11.42 2.71 27.10
C ILE A 19 11.63 1.19 27.17
N ASP A 20 12.87 0.73 27.31
CA ASP A 20 13.28 -0.65 27.53
C ASP A 20 12.68 -1.24 28.81
N GLN A 21 12.70 -0.48 29.91
CA GLN A 21 12.10 -0.89 31.18
C GLN A 21 10.58 -1.02 31.05
N ARG A 22 9.93 -0.10 30.33
CA ARG A 22 8.48 -0.16 30.10
C ARG A 22 8.08 -1.36 29.25
N ILE A 23 8.81 -1.61 28.16
CA ILE A 23 8.58 -2.78 27.29
C ILE A 23 8.76 -4.06 28.10
N SER A 24 9.88 -4.19 28.83
CA SER A 24 10.19 -5.37 29.64
C SER A 24 9.14 -5.64 30.71
N ARG A 25 8.75 -4.60 31.46
CA ARG A 25 7.71 -4.71 32.51
C ARG A 25 6.37 -5.11 31.91
N GLN A 26 5.98 -4.51 30.78
CA GLN A 26 4.73 -4.82 30.12
C GLN A 26 4.69 -6.27 29.61
N TRP A 27 5.80 -6.78 29.08
CA TRP A 27 5.90 -8.17 28.64
C TRP A 27 5.87 -9.15 29.81
N LEU A 28 6.56 -8.85 30.91
CA LEU A 28 6.54 -9.67 32.13
C LEU A 28 5.14 -9.78 32.76
N ARG A 29 4.26 -8.79 32.55
CA ARG A 29 2.85 -8.88 32.99
C ARG A 29 2.07 -9.99 32.29
N GLN A 30 2.54 -10.47 31.14
CA GLN A 30 1.92 -11.59 30.40
C GLN A 30 2.47 -12.96 30.81
N HIS A 31 3.46 -13.02 31.70
CA HIS A 31 4.04 -14.28 32.14
C HIS A 31 3.02 -15.10 32.96
N ASP A 32 2.99 -16.42 32.80
CA ASP A 32 2.04 -17.32 33.47
C ASP A 32 1.99 -17.13 34.99
N LYS A 33 3.16 -16.98 35.62
CA LYS A 33 3.32 -16.60 37.04
C LYS A 33 2.53 -15.34 37.45
N VAL A 34 2.42 -14.33 36.59
CA VAL A 34 1.64 -13.10 36.86
C VAL A 34 0.15 -13.32 36.60
N LEU A 35 -0.18 -14.05 35.53
CA LEU A 35 -1.57 -14.34 35.15
C LEU A 35 -2.27 -15.25 36.18
N ASN A 36 -1.52 -16.18 36.77
CA ASN A 36 -2.01 -17.19 37.71
C ASN A 36 -1.69 -16.85 39.18
N LEU A 37 -1.55 -15.57 39.53
CA LEU A 37 -1.28 -15.16 40.90
C LEU A 37 -2.43 -15.57 41.85
N PRO A 38 -2.14 -16.21 42.99
CA PRO A 38 -3.14 -16.73 43.91
C PRO A 38 -3.69 -15.61 44.81
N TRP A 39 -4.52 -14.73 44.26
CA TRP A 39 -5.08 -13.57 44.98
C TRP A 39 -6.03 -13.98 46.10
N LYS A 40 -5.96 -13.29 47.26
CA LYS A 40 -7.05 -13.36 48.24
C LYS A 40 -8.32 -12.69 47.68
N ALA A 41 -9.49 -13.16 48.12
CA ALA A 41 -10.79 -12.69 47.63
C ALA A 41 -11.02 -11.17 47.81
N ASN A 42 -10.44 -10.56 48.85
CA ASN A 42 -10.71 -9.17 49.24
C ASN A 42 -9.77 -8.13 48.60
N VAL A 43 -8.84 -8.52 47.71
CA VAL A 43 -7.85 -7.60 47.14
C VAL A 43 -8.47 -6.73 46.04
N LYS A 44 -8.36 -5.41 46.17
CA LYS A 44 -8.91 -4.45 45.20
C LYS A 44 -8.10 -4.45 43.90
N ARG A 45 -8.74 -4.07 42.78
CA ARG A 45 -8.08 -3.99 41.46
C ARG A 45 -6.83 -3.09 41.45
N SER A 46 -6.86 -1.96 42.17
CA SER A 46 -5.72 -1.05 42.30
C SER A 46 -4.54 -1.71 43.02
N GLU A 47 -4.82 -2.43 44.11
CA GLU A 47 -3.81 -3.17 44.89
C GLU A 47 -3.22 -4.32 44.07
N LYS A 48 -4.03 -5.05 43.30
CA LYS A 48 -3.55 -6.05 42.35
C LYS A 48 -2.57 -5.45 41.34
N SER A 49 -2.92 -4.30 40.74
CA SER A 49 -2.07 -3.62 39.76
C SER A 49 -0.73 -3.18 40.37
N ASN A 50 -0.74 -2.62 41.59
CA ASN A 50 0.48 -2.20 42.27
C ASN A 50 1.36 -3.39 42.65
N THR A 51 0.75 -4.47 43.13
CA THR A 51 1.46 -5.70 43.49
C THR A 51 2.10 -6.36 42.26
N ILE A 52 1.39 -6.40 41.13
CA ILE A 52 1.97 -6.85 39.85
C ILE A 52 3.14 -5.95 39.45
N ASP A 53 3.01 -4.63 39.61
CA ASP A 53 4.07 -3.70 39.25
C ASP A 53 5.36 -3.94 40.04
N VAL A 54 5.23 -4.24 41.33
CA VAL A 54 6.35 -4.58 42.23
C VAL A 54 7.02 -5.88 41.81
N LEU A 55 6.23 -6.88 41.41
CA LEU A 55 6.73 -8.17 40.93
C LEU A 55 7.56 -8.01 39.64
N VAL A 56 7.06 -7.24 38.67
CA VAL A 56 7.71 -7.08 37.36
C VAL A 56 8.86 -6.06 37.40
N SER A 57 8.80 -5.05 38.27
CA SER A 57 9.90 -4.09 38.45
C SER A 57 11.07 -4.72 39.23
N GLY A 58 10.80 -5.65 40.16
CA GLY A 58 11.85 -6.29 40.96
C GLY A 58 12.31 -5.49 42.17
N VAL A 59 11.52 -4.50 42.60
CA VAL A 59 11.75 -3.69 43.81
C VAL A 59 11.24 -4.37 45.10
N LEU A 60 11.00 -5.68 45.04
CA LEU A 60 10.55 -6.46 46.18
C LEU A 60 11.66 -6.47 47.25
N GLY A 61 11.38 -5.90 48.43
CA GLY A 61 12.35 -5.78 49.53
C GLY A 61 13.13 -4.47 49.60
N SER A 62 13.03 -3.58 48.61
CA SER A 62 13.59 -2.21 48.69
C SER A 62 12.54 -1.17 49.06
N GLU A 63 11.34 -1.24 48.48
CA GLU A 63 10.28 -0.23 48.64
C GLU A 63 9.02 -0.76 49.33
N ILE A 64 8.83 -2.08 49.37
CA ILE A 64 7.66 -2.74 50.00
C ILE A 64 8.15 -3.89 50.87
N SER A 65 7.62 -3.99 52.09
CA SER A 65 7.97 -5.08 53.01
C SER A 65 7.41 -6.42 52.54
N SER A 66 8.15 -7.50 52.80
CA SER A 66 7.74 -8.88 52.49
C SER A 66 6.42 -9.28 53.16
N GLU A 67 6.06 -8.60 54.25
CA GLU A 67 4.79 -8.79 54.97
C GLU A 67 3.61 -8.23 54.17
N GLN A 68 3.70 -7.00 53.66
CA GLN A 68 2.68 -6.39 52.81
C GLN A 68 2.50 -7.17 51.50
N TRP A 69 3.59 -7.72 50.96
CA TRP A 69 3.56 -8.62 49.80
C TRP A 69 2.75 -9.89 50.08
N SER A 70 3.06 -10.57 51.18
CA SER A 70 2.44 -11.85 51.54
C SER A 70 0.96 -11.71 51.92
N GLN A 71 0.52 -10.52 52.35
CA GLN A 71 -0.88 -10.26 52.69
C GLN A 71 -1.82 -10.37 51.48
N ASN A 72 -1.34 -10.16 50.26
CA ASN A 72 -2.16 -10.14 49.05
C ASN A 72 -2.49 -11.53 48.47
N PHE A 73 -1.77 -12.58 48.89
CA PHE A 73 -1.83 -13.91 48.27
C PHE A 73 -2.27 -15.01 49.23
N THR A 74 -2.99 -16.02 48.73
CA THR A 74 -3.36 -17.22 49.51
C THR A 74 -2.15 -18.14 49.72
N GLU A 75 -1.18 -18.09 48.82
CA GLU A 75 0.05 -18.90 48.86
C GLU A 75 1.29 -18.01 48.68
N PRO A 76 2.47 -18.39 49.21
CA PRO A 76 3.70 -17.62 49.03
C PRO A 76 4.12 -17.54 47.55
N VAL A 77 4.23 -16.32 47.02
CA VAL A 77 4.71 -16.10 45.64
C VAL A 77 6.16 -15.63 45.66
N ALA A 78 7.05 -16.43 45.06
CA ALA A 78 8.45 -16.07 44.89
C ALA A 78 8.62 -14.96 43.83
N PRO A 79 9.56 -14.02 43.99
CA PRO A 79 9.90 -13.06 42.94
C PRO A 79 10.46 -13.77 41.70
N PHE A 80 10.52 -13.05 40.58
CA PHE A 80 11.19 -13.56 39.38
C PHE A 80 12.70 -13.65 39.59
N THR A 81 13.30 -14.77 39.21
CA THR A 81 14.77 -14.87 39.14
C THR A 81 15.30 -14.11 37.91
N ALA A 82 16.58 -13.73 37.94
CA ALA A 82 17.21 -13.06 36.79
C ALA A 82 17.19 -13.92 35.51
N GLU A 83 17.26 -15.24 35.66
CA GLU A 83 17.22 -16.20 34.56
C GLU A 83 15.82 -16.37 33.99
N GLU A 84 14.79 -16.48 34.85
CA GLU A 84 13.38 -16.49 34.43
C GLU A 84 13.03 -15.25 33.61
N ARG A 85 13.44 -14.06 34.09
CA ARG A 85 13.21 -12.79 33.37
C ARG A 85 13.86 -12.80 31.99
N ARG A 86 15.12 -13.25 31.91
CA ARG A 86 15.86 -13.28 30.65
C ARG A 86 15.19 -14.22 29.65
N ASN A 87 14.86 -15.44 30.07
CA ASN A 87 14.22 -16.44 29.22
C ASN A 87 12.86 -15.96 28.72
N TRP A 88 12.07 -15.29 29.57
CA TRP A 88 10.80 -14.73 29.14
C TRP A 88 10.93 -13.57 28.15
N LEU A 89 11.91 -12.69 28.34
CA LEU A 89 12.12 -11.56 27.42
C LEU A 89 12.57 -12.02 26.03
N THR A 90 13.26 -13.17 25.93
CA THR A 90 13.66 -13.75 24.64
C THR A 90 12.52 -14.34 23.81
N THR A 91 11.37 -14.65 24.42
CA THR A 91 10.20 -15.16 23.67
C THR A 91 9.39 -14.06 22.99
N MET A 92 9.76 -12.80 23.20
CA MET A 92 9.01 -11.66 22.72
C MET A 92 9.13 -11.48 21.21
N ALA A 93 7.99 -11.42 20.53
CA ALA A 93 7.89 -11.20 19.10
C ALA A 93 6.73 -10.24 18.79
N ASP A 94 6.78 -9.62 17.61
CA ASP A 94 5.69 -8.77 17.06
C ASP A 94 5.27 -7.60 17.95
N VAL A 95 6.26 -6.90 18.54
CA VAL A 95 6.01 -5.79 19.46
C VAL A 95 5.72 -4.50 18.71
N VAL A 96 4.69 -3.77 19.16
CA VAL A 96 4.31 -2.44 18.71
C VAL A 96 4.51 -1.46 19.86
N VAL A 97 5.12 -0.32 19.58
CA VAL A 97 5.24 0.80 20.52
C VAL A 97 4.39 1.96 20.03
N SER A 98 3.57 2.53 20.92
CA SER A 98 2.77 3.72 20.63
C SER A 98 2.90 4.73 21.76
N SER A 99 3.00 6.01 21.38
CA SER A 99 3.09 7.14 22.30
C SER A 99 2.12 8.24 21.84
N ASP A 100 1.43 8.85 22.81
CA ASP A 100 0.61 10.05 22.62
C ASP A 100 1.44 11.35 22.68
N ALA A 101 2.74 11.23 22.99
CA ALA A 101 3.74 12.30 22.97
C ALA A 101 4.88 11.97 21.98
N PHE A 102 5.63 12.98 21.54
CA PHE A 102 6.79 12.79 20.65
C PHE A 102 7.95 12.07 21.35
N PHE A 103 8.82 11.42 20.57
CA PHE A 103 10.07 10.86 21.08
C PHE A 103 11.12 11.97 21.14
N PRO A 104 11.72 12.23 22.31
CA PRO A 104 12.64 13.35 22.47
C PRO A 104 14.01 13.08 21.85
N PHE A 105 14.40 11.81 21.71
CA PHE A 105 15.76 11.39 21.37
C PHE A 105 15.76 10.06 20.58
N ARG A 106 16.78 9.88 19.73
CA ARG A 106 17.03 8.68 18.90
C ARG A 106 17.21 7.39 19.71
N ASP A 107 17.81 7.48 20.90
CA ASP A 107 18.06 6.35 21.82
C ASP A 107 16.81 5.50 22.08
N ASN A 108 15.63 6.12 22.10
CA ASN A 108 14.36 5.43 22.26
C ASN A 108 14.13 4.40 21.15
N ILE A 109 14.49 4.72 19.90
CA ILE A 109 14.35 3.81 18.76
C ILE A 109 15.41 2.72 18.81
N ASP A 110 16.66 3.09 19.10
CA ASP A 110 17.78 2.15 19.22
C ASP A 110 17.50 1.07 20.29
N CYS A 111 16.95 1.48 21.44
CA CYS A 111 16.54 0.55 22.49
C CYS A 111 15.43 -0.39 22.03
N THR A 112 14.41 0.12 21.31
CA THR A 112 13.27 -0.71 20.87
C THR A 112 13.67 -1.87 19.95
N LYS A 113 14.77 -1.72 19.20
CA LYS A 113 15.28 -2.78 18.32
C LYS A 113 15.70 -4.04 19.09
N GLN A 114 16.30 -3.86 20.26
CA GLN A 114 16.75 -4.97 21.12
C GLN A 114 15.58 -5.85 21.58
N PHE A 115 14.37 -5.31 21.52
CA PHE A 115 13.12 -5.94 21.92
C PHE A 115 12.28 -6.40 20.73
N GLY A 116 12.83 -6.42 19.51
CA GLY A 116 12.10 -6.92 18.34
C GLY A 116 10.87 -6.07 17.97
N VAL A 117 10.86 -4.78 18.35
CA VAL A 117 9.79 -3.86 17.98
C VAL A 117 9.76 -3.68 16.47
N LYS A 118 8.60 -3.94 15.87
CA LYS A 118 8.36 -3.85 14.43
C LYS A 118 7.77 -2.50 14.02
N TYR A 119 7.00 -1.89 14.93
CA TYR A 119 6.18 -0.72 14.62
C TYR A 119 6.28 0.31 15.75
N VAL A 120 6.51 1.58 15.39
CA VAL A 120 6.56 2.71 16.32
C VAL A 120 5.59 3.79 15.87
N VAL A 121 4.70 4.21 16.78
CA VAL A 121 3.66 5.22 16.51
C VAL A 121 3.82 6.41 17.45
N SER A 122 3.86 7.62 16.90
CA SER A 122 3.98 8.87 17.65
C SER A 122 3.35 10.03 16.86
N PRO A 123 2.78 11.05 17.54
CA PRO A 123 2.23 12.23 16.88
C PRO A 123 3.29 13.07 16.15
N GLY A 124 4.57 12.96 16.53
CA GLY A 124 5.64 13.88 16.10
C GLY A 124 5.50 15.28 16.74
N GLY A 125 6.25 16.25 16.23
CA GLY A 125 6.33 17.62 16.72
C GLY A 125 7.56 17.95 17.58
N SER A 126 8.54 17.05 17.66
CA SER A 126 9.82 17.32 18.34
C SER A 126 10.75 18.14 17.45
N THR A 127 11.62 18.95 18.05
CA THR A 127 12.76 19.56 17.34
C THR A 127 13.75 18.52 16.83
N ARG A 128 13.74 17.32 17.40
CA ARG A 128 14.63 16.19 17.05
C ARG A 128 13.92 15.04 16.33
N ASP A 129 12.73 15.28 15.78
CA ASP A 129 12.01 14.25 15.02
C ASP A 129 12.85 13.70 13.85
N ASP A 130 13.71 14.54 13.26
CA ASP A 130 14.58 14.15 12.16
C ASP A 130 15.56 13.03 12.56
N GLU A 131 16.16 13.13 13.76
CA GLU A 131 17.09 12.12 14.31
C GLU A 131 16.36 10.81 14.63
N VAL A 132 15.13 10.91 15.15
CA VAL A 132 14.27 9.76 15.47
C VAL A 132 13.84 9.03 14.19
N ILE A 133 13.44 9.78 13.17
CA ILE A 133 13.02 9.22 11.87
C ILE A 133 14.21 8.57 11.17
N GLU A 134 15.40 9.19 11.20
CA GLU A 134 16.63 8.61 10.65
C GLU A 134 16.97 7.29 11.32
N ALA A 135 16.88 7.21 12.66
CA ALA A 135 17.03 5.95 13.38
C ALA A 135 16.03 4.89 12.91
N CYS A 136 14.74 5.24 12.77
CA CYS A 136 13.73 4.33 12.23
C CYS A 136 14.07 3.87 10.79
N ASP A 137 14.57 4.77 9.94
CA ASP A 137 14.97 4.47 8.56
C ASP A 137 16.19 3.53 8.49
N GLU A 138 17.19 3.69 9.37
CA GLU A 138 18.37 2.81 9.48
C GLU A 138 17.98 1.37 9.82
N TYR A 139 16.87 1.17 10.53
CA TYR A 139 16.43 -0.15 11.00
C TYR A 139 15.59 -0.95 10.01
N ASP A 140 15.45 -0.46 8.77
CA ASP A 140 14.78 -1.10 7.62
C ASP A 140 13.39 -1.66 7.97
N PRO A 141 12.37 -0.81 8.16
CA PRO A 141 10.99 -1.26 8.14
C PRO A 141 10.66 -1.63 6.70
N LYS A 142 10.86 -2.91 6.34
CA LYS A 142 10.67 -3.46 4.99
C LYS A 142 9.29 -3.22 4.37
N ASP A 143 8.32 -2.74 5.15
CA ASP A 143 6.99 -2.40 4.69
C ASP A 143 6.66 -0.94 4.99
N LEU A 144 6.27 -0.18 3.95
CA LEU A 144 5.70 1.18 4.08
C LEU A 144 4.43 1.18 4.96
N PHE A 145 3.74 0.03 5.05
CA PHE A 145 2.63 -0.23 5.95
C PHE A 145 3.04 -0.25 7.44
N SER A 146 4.33 -0.35 7.74
CA SER A 146 4.85 -0.35 9.11
C SER A 146 4.88 1.02 9.78
N CYS A 147 4.62 2.08 9.01
CA CYS A 147 4.49 3.43 9.54
C CYS A 147 3.05 3.93 9.53
N MET A 148 2.08 3.05 9.27
CA MET A 148 0.68 3.46 9.05
C MET A 148 -0.18 3.21 10.27
N LEU A 149 -0.49 4.27 11.04
CA LEU A 149 -1.78 4.38 11.73
C LEU A 149 -2.19 5.84 12.02
N VAL A 150 -3.25 6.24 11.31
CA VAL A 150 -4.42 7.04 11.73
C VAL A 150 -4.19 8.20 12.71
N CYS A 151 -4.07 9.41 12.15
CA CYS A 151 -4.49 10.67 12.79
C CYS A 151 -4.94 11.67 11.71
N ARG A 152 -6.01 12.46 11.97
CA ARG A 152 -6.53 13.48 11.02
C ARG A 152 -5.48 14.54 10.62
N GLN A 153 -4.54 14.85 11.51
CA GLN A 153 -3.40 15.74 11.19
C GLN A 153 -2.38 15.07 10.28
N TRP A 154 -2.20 13.75 10.37
CA TRP A 154 -1.34 13.00 9.44
C TRP A 154 -1.95 12.86 8.05
N TYR A 155 -3.28 12.77 7.91
CA TYR A 155 -3.94 12.92 6.61
C TYR A 155 -3.59 14.27 5.98
N SER A 156 -3.57 15.35 6.77
CA SER A 156 -3.15 16.67 6.30
C SER A 156 -1.67 16.73 5.93
N ILE A 157 -0.77 15.98 6.58
CA ILE A 157 0.66 15.94 6.26
C ILE A 157 0.93 15.06 5.03
N ILE A 158 0.26 13.92 4.92
CA ILE A 158 0.35 12.98 3.78
C ILE A 158 -0.27 13.58 2.52
N ASN A 159 -1.39 14.31 2.66
CA ASN A 159 -2.03 15.04 1.57
C ASN A 159 -1.55 16.49 1.42
N SER A 160 -0.74 17.01 2.35
CA SER A 160 -0.04 18.26 2.08
C SER A 160 0.83 18.00 0.88
N LYS A 161 0.60 18.79 -0.18
CA LYS A 161 1.33 18.71 -1.45
C LYS A 161 2.78 19.12 -1.20
N GLY A 162 3.56 18.19 -0.64
CA GLY A 162 4.98 18.32 -0.39
C GLY A 162 5.40 17.96 1.03
N LYS A 163 6.60 17.46 1.27
CA LYS A 163 7.73 17.21 0.35
C LYS A 163 8.79 16.33 1.03
N ARG A 164 8.60 15.76 2.24
CA ARG A 164 9.67 14.98 2.93
C ARG A 164 9.46 13.47 2.83
N VAL A 165 8.35 12.96 3.37
CA VAL A 165 8.04 11.52 3.35
C VAL A 165 8.02 11.00 1.90
N TRP A 166 7.25 11.65 1.02
CA TRP A 166 7.15 11.26 -0.38
C TRP A 166 8.44 11.49 -1.17
N LYS A 167 9.29 12.48 -0.82
CA LYS A 167 10.61 12.61 -1.48
C LYS A 167 11.52 11.42 -1.19
N ARG A 168 11.44 10.81 0.00
CA ARG A 168 12.21 9.62 0.37
C ARG A 168 11.56 8.33 -0.12
N ALA A 169 10.22 8.24 -0.06
CA ALA A 169 9.49 7.04 -0.44
C ALA A 169 9.43 6.82 -1.96
N ILE A 170 9.23 7.89 -2.76
CA ILE A 170 9.06 7.76 -4.21
C ILE A 170 10.24 7.06 -4.88
N PRO A 171 11.52 7.39 -4.60
CA PRO A 171 12.66 6.66 -5.15
C PRO A 171 12.79 5.19 -4.74
N ARG A 172 12.14 4.78 -3.64
CA ARG A 172 12.09 3.37 -3.20
C ARG A 172 11.00 2.58 -3.94
N ILE A 173 9.94 3.26 -4.40
CA ILE A 173 8.77 2.62 -5.05
C ILE A 173 8.85 2.70 -6.57
N LEU A 174 9.20 3.87 -7.11
CA LEU A 174 9.32 4.07 -8.56
C LEU A 174 10.63 3.49 -9.08
N PRO A 175 10.63 2.85 -10.26
CA PRO A 175 11.86 2.44 -10.92
C PRO A 175 12.76 3.64 -11.20
N LYS A 176 14.08 3.45 -11.10
CA LYS A 176 15.06 4.51 -11.42
C LYS A 176 14.89 5.03 -12.85
N ALA A 177 14.66 4.13 -13.81
CA ALA A 177 14.41 4.49 -15.20
C ALA A 177 13.22 5.46 -15.37
N ALA A 178 12.15 5.28 -14.59
CA ALA A 178 10.99 6.18 -14.64
C ALA A 178 11.27 7.57 -14.06
N LEU A 179 12.21 7.66 -13.11
CA LEU A 179 12.61 8.93 -12.47
C LEU A 179 13.61 9.73 -13.31
N GLU A 180 14.27 9.09 -14.25
CA GLU A 180 15.27 9.69 -15.15
C GLU A 180 14.69 10.01 -16.54
N ASP A 181 13.52 9.46 -16.88
CA ASP A 181 12.83 9.70 -18.16
C ASP A 181 12.23 11.12 -18.23
N ILE A 182 12.83 11.94 -19.10
CA ILE A 182 12.44 13.34 -19.33
C ILE A 182 10.98 13.44 -19.82
N ASN A 183 10.53 12.53 -20.68
CA ASN A 183 9.18 12.57 -21.24
C ASN A 183 8.13 12.27 -20.17
N LEU A 184 8.40 11.28 -19.30
CA LEU A 184 7.53 10.97 -18.16
C LEU A 184 7.45 12.13 -17.17
N LEU A 185 8.59 12.77 -16.88
CA LEU A 185 8.63 13.93 -15.97
C LEU A 185 7.94 15.15 -16.57
N GLN A 186 8.00 15.34 -17.89
CA GLN A 186 7.25 16.41 -18.58
C GLN A 186 5.74 16.13 -18.54
N LYS A 187 5.31 14.88 -18.72
CA LYS A 187 3.90 14.47 -18.63
C LYS A 187 3.37 14.56 -17.20
N PHE A 188 4.19 14.20 -16.22
CA PHE A 188 3.85 14.20 -14.79
C PHE A 188 4.82 15.09 -13.99
N PRO A 189 4.65 16.43 -14.04
CA PRO A 189 5.52 17.34 -13.29
C PRO A 189 5.38 17.17 -11.77
N ASP A 190 4.22 16.70 -11.29
CA ASP A 190 4.02 16.29 -9.91
C ASP A 190 4.39 14.81 -9.71
N LYS A 191 5.43 14.56 -8.91
CA LYS A 191 5.89 13.21 -8.57
C LYS A 191 4.82 12.35 -7.90
N MET A 192 3.84 12.96 -7.22
CA MET A 192 2.70 12.22 -6.67
C MET A 192 1.74 11.75 -7.75
N LYS A 193 1.53 12.55 -8.81
CA LYS A 193 0.78 12.13 -9.99
C LYS A 193 1.52 11.02 -10.73
N LEU A 194 2.85 11.11 -10.85
CA LEU A 194 3.69 10.03 -11.42
C LEU A 194 3.59 8.73 -10.60
N LEU A 195 3.72 8.82 -9.28
CA LEU A 195 3.54 7.66 -8.39
C LEU A 195 2.15 7.04 -8.55
N ARG A 196 1.10 7.87 -8.58
CA ARG A 196 -0.26 7.42 -8.81
C ARG A 196 -0.38 6.71 -10.16
N ALA A 197 0.17 7.28 -11.23
CA ALA A 197 0.18 6.65 -12.54
C ALA A 197 0.86 5.27 -12.50
N PHE A 198 2.01 5.17 -11.83
CA PHE A 198 2.75 3.90 -11.69
C PHE A 198 1.99 2.83 -10.90
N MET A 199 1.22 3.21 -9.88
CA MET A 199 0.37 2.28 -9.10
C MET A 199 -0.73 1.63 -9.95
N PHE A 200 -1.12 2.26 -11.05
CA PHE A 200 -2.11 1.75 -12.01
C PHE A 200 -1.47 1.23 -13.31
N GLY A 201 -0.14 1.37 -13.48
CA GLY A 201 0.62 0.90 -14.64
C GLY A 201 0.54 -0.62 -14.87
N TRP A 202 1.27 -1.13 -15.85
CA TRP A 202 1.25 -2.55 -16.22
C TRP A 202 1.71 -3.47 -15.09
N ASN A 203 1.03 -4.61 -14.93
CA ASN A 203 1.37 -5.59 -13.92
C ASN A 203 2.39 -6.62 -14.46
N PRO A 204 3.62 -6.67 -13.93
CA PRO A 204 4.62 -7.65 -14.37
C PRO A 204 4.29 -9.08 -13.94
N HIS A 205 3.32 -9.28 -13.04
CA HIS A 205 2.89 -10.59 -12.57
C HIS A 205 1.57 -11.06 -13.21
N ASP A 206 0.92 -10.21 -14.00
CA ASP A 206 -0.38 -10.50 -14.62
C ASP A 206 -0.36 -10.13 -16.10
N ILE A 207 0.41 -10.94 -16.83
CA ILE A 207 0.87 -10.70 -18.20
C ILE A 207 1.11 -12.04 -18.90
N SER A 208 0.91 -12.09 -20.23
CA SER A 208 1.32 -13.25 -21.02
C SER A 208 2.83 -13.51 -20.93
N ASN A 209 3.24 -14.79 -20.95
CA ASN A 209 4.65 -15.22 -20.86
C ASN A 209 5.55 -14.67 -21.99
N THR A 210 4.94 -14.23 -23.08
CA THR A 210 5.61 -13.69 -24.27
C THR A 210 5.83 -12.18 -24.18
N MET A 211 5.24 -11.51 -23.19
CA MET A 211 5.37 -10.08 -22.96
C MET A 211 6.14 -9.81 -21.66
N TYR A 212 6.73 -8.63 -21.54
CA TYR A 212 7.33 -8.17 -20.29
C TYR A 212 7.21 -6.66 -20.15
N VAL A 213 7.14 -6.19 -18.90
CA VAL A 213 7.13 -4.76 -18.59
C VAL A 213 8.58 -4.26 -18.61
N LYS A 214 8.85 -3.17 -19.35
CA LYS A 214 10.16 -2.54 -19.42
C LYS A 214 10.58 -1.93 -18.07
N PRO A 215 11.87 -1.60 -17.89
CA PRO A 215 12.37 -1.03 -16.64
C PRO A 215 11.70 0.29 -16.21
N ASP A 216 11.07 1.02 -17.13
CA ASP A 216 10.27 2.21 -16.81
C ASP A 216 9.01 1.88 -15.99
N GLY A 217 8.52 0.64 -16.05
CA GLY A 217 7.30 0.20 -15.39
C GLY A 217 5.99 0.70 -16.01
N PHE A 218 6.07 1.37 -17.16
CA PHE A 218 4.92 1.97 -17.87
C PHE A 218 4.73 1.39 -19.26
N THR A 219 5.78 0.80 -19.85
CA THR A 219 5.75 0.28 -21.20
C THR A 219 5.84 -1.24 -21.18
N VAL A 220 4.94 -1.92 -21.90
CA VAL A 220 5.03 -3.35 -22.15
C VAL A 220 5.66 -3.60 -23.52
N TYR A 221 6.49 -4.62 -23.60
CA TYR A 221 7.09 -5.11 -24.84
C TYR A 221 6.61 -6.53 -25.14
N ARG A 222 6.19 -6.77 -26.38
CA ARG A 222 5.81 -8.10 -26.87
C ARG A 222 6.95 -8.75 -27.68
N LYS A 223 7.36 -9.97 -27.31
CA LYS A 223 8.34 -10.75 -28.08
C LYS A 223 7.75 -11.17 -29.44
N PRO A 224 8.57 -11.33 -30.49
CA PRO A 224 8.12 -11.71 -31.83
C PRO A 224 7.77 -13.20 -31.93
N ILE A 225 6.69 -13.61 -31.27
CA ILE A 225 6.20 -14.99 -31.30
C ILE A 225 4.99 -15.05 -32.25
N ALA A 226 5.05 -16.01 -33.18
CA ALA A 226 4.03 -16.22 -34.19
C ALA A 226 2.85 -17.05 -33.66
N GLN A 227 1.70 -16.94 -34.33
CA GLN A 227 0.49 -17.74 -34.08
C GLN A 227 -0.03 -17.67 -32.65
N CYS A 228 0.10 -16.51 -32.01
CA CYS A 228 -0.51 -16.25 -30.71
C CYS A 228 -0.93 -14.79 -30.55
N THR A 229 -1.89 -14.61 -29.65
CA THR A 229 -2.32 -13.30 -29.14
C THR A 229 -1.99 -13.22 -27.67
N ASP A 230 -1.45 -12.10 -27.26
CA ASP A 230 -0.91 -11.91 -25.92
C ASP A 230 -1.46 -10.64 -25.30
N ALA A 231 -1.81 -10.71 -24.03
CA ALA A 231 -2.40 -9.61 -23.30
C ALA A 231 -1.67 -9.34 -21.97
N VAL A 232 -1.91 -8.14 -21.45
CA VAL A 232 -1.41 -7.66 -20.17
C VAL A 232 -2.50 -6.85 -19.46
N ARG A 233 -2.58 -7.00 -18.13
CA ARG A 233 -3.46 -6.20 -17.27
C ARG A 233 -2.69 -5.15 -16.49
N GLY A 234 -3.37 -4.06 -16.14
CA GLY A 234 -2.88 -3.10 -15.15
C GLY A 234 -2.80 -3.69 -13.75
N LYS A 235 -2.02 -3.07 -12.85
CA LYS A 235 -1.83 -3.52 -11.46
C LYS A 235 -3.10 -3.44 -10.60
N ARG A 236 -3.99 -2.49 -10.92
CA ARG A 236 -5.16 -2.16 -10.09
C ARG A 236 -6.42 -2.08 -10.92
N GLY A 237 -7.46 -2.75 -10.42
CA GLY A 237 -8.81 -2.66 -10.95
C GLY A 237 -9.57 -1.50 -10.32
N VAL A 238 -10.50 -0.94 -11.07
CA VAL A 238 -11.38 0.16 -10.62
C VAL A 238 -12.81 -0.35 -10.46
N THR A 239 -13.50 0.12 -9.42
CA THR A 239 -14.86 -0.32 -9.04
C THR A 239 -15.87 0.81 -8.92
N GLU A 240 -15.40 2.03 -8.62
CA GLU A 240 -16.19 3.22 -8.31
C GLU A 240 -15.48 4.46 -8.85
N GLY A 241 -16.22 5.50 -9.21
CA GLY A 241 -15.68 6.73 -9.79
C GLY A 241 -15.46 6.69 -11.30
N VAL A 242 -14.96 7.80 -11.83
CA VAL A 242 -14.62 7.97 -13.25
C VAL A 242 -13.11 7.96 -13.41
N HIS A 243 -12.59 7.09 -14.27
CA HIS A 243 -11.16 6.84 -14.44
C HIS A 243 -10.74 6.99 -15.90
N ALA A 244 -9.58 7.62 -16.13
CA ALA A 244 -9.00 7.74 -17.46
C ALA A 244 -7.63 7.04 -17.56
N PHE A 245 -7.47 6.18 -18.56
CA PHE A 245 -6.23 5.47 -18.88
C PHE A 245 -5.82 5.81 -20.31
N GLU A 246 -4.69 6.47 -20.46
CA GLU A 246 -4.11 6.78 -21.76
C GLU A 246 -3.17 5.67 -22.20
N PHE A 247 -3.35 5.19 -23.42
CA PHE A 247 -2.50 4.21 -24.09
C PHE A 247 -1.76 4.88 -25.25
N ILE A 248 -0.45 4.66 -25.31
CA ILE A 248 0.36 5.02 -26.47
C ILE A 248 0.84 3.74 -27.11
N TRP A 249 0.34 3.47 -28.32
CA TRP A 249 0.67 2.26 -29.06
C TRP A 249 1.41 2.62 -30.34
N HIS A 250 2.62 2.12 -30.48
CA HIS A 250 3.46 2.35 -31.66
C HIS A 250 3.13 1.37 -32.78
N SER A 251 3.04 1.89 -34.00
CA SER A 251 2.91 1.09 -35.20
C SER A 251 4.13 0.16 -35.38
N PRO A 252 3.96 -1.01 -36.02
CA PRO A 252 2.72 -1.50 -36.63
C PRO A 252 1.85 -2.32 -35.66
N PHE A 253 0.54 -2.36 -35.95
CA PHE A 253 -0.49 -2.95 -35.09
C PHE A 253 -0.73 -4.45 -35.34
N GLY A 254 -0.29 -4.97 -36.49
CA GLY A 254 -0.58 -6.35 -36.91
C GLY A 254 -2.02 -6.52 -37.38
N THR A 255 -2.52 -7.75 -37.33
CA THR A 255 -3.90 -8.09 -37.74
C THR A 255 -4.94 -7.82 -36.66
N ALA A 256 -4.53 -7.71 -35.40
CA ALA A 256 -5.41 -7.39 -34.28
C ALA A 256 -4.64 -6.59 -33.21
N ALA A 257 -5.18 -5.43 -32.85
CA ALA A 257 -4.68 -4.60 -31.77
C ALA A 257 -5.88 -4.14 -30.95
N VAL A 258 -6.05 -4.70 -29.76
CA VAL A 258 -7.26 -4.50 -28.97
C VAL A 258 -6.93 -3.78 -27.67
N VAL A 259 -7.63 -2.67 -27.42
CA VAL A 259 -7.54 -1.88 -26.18
C VAL A 259 -8.85 -1.97 -25.44
N GLY A 260 -8.82 -2.15 -24.12
CA GLY A 260 -10.03 -2.13 -23.33
C GLY A 260 -9.78 -2.48 -21.87
N PHE A 261 -10.63 -3.33 -21.32
CA PHE A 261 -10.58 -3.71 -19.92
C PHE A 261 -11.15 -5.10 -19.69
N SER A 262 -10.75 -5.72 -18.58
CA SER A 262 -11.17 -7.07 -18.21
C SER A 262 -11.24 -7.27 -16.71
N THR A 263 -11.90 -8.34 -16.29
CA THR A 263 -11.79 -8.87 -14.92
C THR A 263 -10.53 -9.72 -14.79
N THR A 264 -10.21 -10.16 -13.57
CA THR A 264 -9.11 -11.10 -13.32
C THR A 264 -9.33 -12.49 -13.91
N HIS A 265 -10.56 -12.82 -14.33
CA HIS A 265 -10.91 -14.14 -14.89
C HIS A 265 -10.65 -14.24 -16.39
N GLU A 266 -10.45 -13.13 -17.09
CA GLU A 266 -10.10 -13.16 -18.51
C GLU A 266 -8.71 -13.79 -18.73
N ARG A 267 -8.58 -14.57 -19.81
CA ARG A 267 -7.31 -15.17 -20.21
C ARG A 267 -6.40 -14.12 -20.83
N LEU A 268 -5.09 -14.22 -20.59
CA LEU A 268 -4.11 -13.27 -21.13
C LEU A 268 -3.34 -13.80 -22.34
N HIS A 269 -3.71 -14.97 -22.84
CA HIS A 269 -3.07 -15.59 -23.99
C HIS A 269 -4.07 -16.47 -24.74
N CYS A 270 -3.97 -16.50 -26.07
CA CYS A 270 -4.62 -17.51 -26.88
C CYS A 270 -3.76 -17.86 -28.11
N GLN A 271 -4.00 -19.05 -28.64
CA GLN A 271 -3.42 -19.47 -29.91
C GLN A 271 -4.12 -18.75 -31.07
N GLY A 272 -3.38 -18.44 -32.12
CA GLY A 272 -3.89 -17.69 -33.28
C GLY A 272 -3.85 -16.18 -33.11
N TYR A 273 -4.11 -15.47 -34.20
CA TYR A 273 -4.20 -14.01 -34.24
C TYR A 273 -5.66 -13.60 -34.10
N GLU A 274 -6.11 -13.39 -32.86
CA GLU A 274 -7.50 -13.15 -32.51
C GLU A 274 -7.68 -11.83 -31.76
N SER A 275 -8.90 -11.28 -31.82
CA SER A 275 -9.30 -10.16 -30.96
C SER A 275 -9.66 -10.66 -29.56
N LEU A 276 -8.64 -11.09 -28.80
CA LEU A 276 -8.81 -11.79 -27.52
C LEU A 276 -9.80 -11.12 -26.56
N LEU A 277 -9.70 -9.80 -26.38
CA LEU A 277 -10.58 -9.05 -25.48
C LEU A 277 -11.95 -8.84 -26.13
N GLY A 278 -13.00 -9.27 -25.42
CA GLY A 278 -14.39 -9.21 -25.87
C GLY A 278 -14.97 -10.54 -26.33
N HIS A 279 -14.18 -11.62 -26.38
CA HIS A 279 -14.70 -12.95 -26.70
C HIS A 279 -15.56 -13.53 -25.57
N THR A 280 -15.26 -13.18 -24.32
CA THR A 280 -15.98 -13.68 -23.14
C THR A 280 -16.87 -12.58 -22.54
N ASP A 281 -17.58 -12.92 -21.46
CA ASP A 281 -18.27 -11.94 -20.62
C ASP A 281 -17.36 -11.25 -19.59
N GLN A 282 -16.08 -11.64 -19.52
CA GLN A 282 -15.07 -11.13 -18.60
C GLN A 282 -14.23 -9.98 -19.19
N SER A 283 -14.40 -9.66 -20.48
CA SER A 283 -13.64 -8.61 -21.15
C SER A 283 -14.45 -7.78 -22.14
N TRP A 284 -13.96 -6.57 -22.37
CA TRP A 284 -14.49 -5.58 -23.29
C TRP A 284 -13.32 -5.00 -24.06
N GLY A 285 -13.35 -5.09 -25.38
CA GLY A 285 -12.23 -4.71 -26.24
C GLY A 285 -12.66 -3.83 -27.40
N TRP A 286 -11.88 -2.82 -27.73
CA TRP A 286 -11.96 -2.09 -28.99
C TRP A 286 -10.80 -2.53 -29.88
N ASN A 287 -11.10 -3.25 -30.96
CA ASN A 287 -10.13 -3.59 -31.97
C ASN A 287 -9.90 -2.38 -32.88
N LEU A 288 -8.69 -1.85 -32.83
CA LEU A 288 -8.28 -0.66 -33.55
C LEU A 288 -8.14 -0.91 -35.06
N VAL A 289 -7.80 -2.15 -35.45
CA VAL A 289 -7.61 -2.54 -36.85
C VAL A 289 -8.95 -2.62 -37.58
N ASP A 290 -9.89 -3.36 -37.00
CA ASP A 290 -11.21 -3.60 -37.59
C ASP A 290 -12.21 -2.46 -37.30
N LYS A 291 -11.88 -1.57 -36.36
CA LYS A 291 -12.73 -0.46 -35.90
C LYS A 291 -14.05 -0.95 -35.30
N GLU A 292 -13.96 -1.98 -34.47
CA GLU A 292 -15.11 -2.63 -33.84
C GLU A 292 -14.89 -2.79 -32.34
N VAL A 293 -15.96 -2.61 -31.57
CA VAL A 293 -16.00 -2.98 -30.16
C VAL A 293 -16.60 -4.37 -29.98
N LEU A 294 -16.02 -5.12 -29.05
CA LEU A 294 -16.29 -6.54 -28.82
C LEU A 294 -16.65 -6.77 -27.35
N HIS A 295 -17.72 -7.54 -27.12
CA HIS A 295 -18.07 -8.11 -25.83
C HIS A 295 -19.00 -9.32 -26.02
N LYS A 296 -18.76 -10.43 -25.33
CA LYS A 296 -19.54 -11.68 -25.46
C LYS A 296 -19.67 -12.19 -26.91
N ASN A 297 -18.58 -12.11 -27.69
CA ASN A 297 -18.58 -12.43 -29.13
C ASN A 297 -19.59 -11.61 -29.96
N GLN A 298 -20.02 -10.45 -29.46
CA GLN A 298 -20.84 -9.50 -30.21
C GLN A 298 -19.97 -8.36 -30.69
N TYR A 299 -20.10 -8.05 -31.98
CA TYR A 299 -19.29 -7.06 -32.68
C TYR A 299 -20.18 -5.88 -33.03
N ARG A 300 -19.65 -4.67 -32.86
CA ARG A 300 -20.32 -3.46 -33.30
C ARG A 300 -19.31 -2.45 -33.83
N PRO A 301 -19.57 -1.81 -34.98
CA PRO A 301 -18.75 -0.71 -35.47
C PRO A 301 -18.57 0.39 -34.41
N TYR A 302 -17.35 0.89 -34.27
CA TYR A 302 -17.01 1.98 -33.38
C TYR A 302 -15.80 2.76 -33.91
N PRO A 303 -15.88 4.09 -34.06
CA PRO A 303 -16.97 4.98 -33.61
C PRO A 303 -18.28 4.84 -34.39
N ALA A 304 -19.43 5.09 -33.75
CA ALA A 304 -20.74 4.91 -34.37
C ALA A 304 -21.04 5.95 -35.48
N ASN A 305 -20.41 7.12 -35.40
CA ASN A 305 -20.52 8.16 -36.41
C ASN A 305 -19.34 8.04 -37.39
N ASN A 306 -19.63 7.68 -38.66
CA ASN A 306 -18.67 7.59 -39.77
C ASN A 306 -17.91 8.89 -40.11
N VAL A 307 -18.11 9.96 -39.34
CA VAL A 307 -17.49 11.28 -39.57
C VAL A 307 -15.99 11.25 -39.29
N HIS A 308 -15.53 10.38 -38.39
CA HIS A 308 -14.10 10.16 -38.10
C HIS A 308 -13.57 8.93 -38.84
N ASN A 309 -13.82 8.84 -40.15
CA ASN A 309 -13.13 7.86 -41.02
C ASN A 309 -11.66 8.27 -41.27
N THR A 310 -11.02 8.87 -40.26
CA THR A 310 -9.61 9.20 -40.27
C THR A 310 -8.83 7.90 -40.23
N CYS A 311 -7.80 7.81 -41.06
CA CYS A 311 -6.92 6.65 -41.10
C CYS A 311 -5.95 6.72 -39.91
N PHE A 312 -6.47 6.64 -38.68
CA PHE A 312 -5.70 6.84 -37.44
C PHE A 312 -4.51 5.88 -37.32
N LEU A 313 -4.58 4.71 -37.97
CA LEU A 313 -3.51 3.71 -38.01
C LEU A 313 -2.34 4.07 -38.97
N GLN A 314 -2.42 5.16 -39.74
CA GLN A 314 -1.29 5.62 -40.58
C GLN A 314 -0.23 6.38 -39.80
N LYS A 315 -0.51 6.78 -38.56
CA LYS A 315 0.45 7.48 -37.70
C LYS A 315 1.49 6.50 -37.14
N PRO A 316 2.73 6.97 -36.87
CA PRO A 316 3.77 6.15 -36.27
C PRO A 316 3.41 5.66 -34.86
N SER A 317 2.58 6.41 -34.13
CA SER A 317 1.98 6.03 -32.86
C SER A 317 0.56 6.57 -32.77
N VAL A 318 -0.26 5.89 -31.97
CA VAL A 318 -1.65 6.27 -31.72
C VAL A 318 -1.84 6.46 -30.21
N ARG A 319 -2.41 7.61 -29.85
CA ARG A 319 -2.85 7.93 -28.48
C ARG A 319 -4.35 7.67 -28.35
N ILE A 320 -4.71 6.79 -27.42
CA ILE A 320 -6.10 6.44 -27.10
C ILE A 320 -6.31 6.57 -25.60
N THR A 321 -7.38 7.24 -25.18
CA THR A 321 -7.75 7.31 -23.77
C THR A 321 -9.00 6.46 -23.54
N LEU A 322 -8.91 5.45 -22.68
CA LEU A 322 -10.07 4.75 -22.14
C LEU A 322 -10.65 5.56 -20.99
N ILE A 323 -11.93 5.87 -21.07
CA ILE A 323 -12.70 6.47 -19.98
C ILE A 323 -13.64 5.41 -19.43
N LEU A 324 -13.43 5.05 -18.17
CA LEU A 324 -14.25 4.11 -17.40
C LEU A 324 -15.06 4.90 -16.37
N ASP A 325 -16.37 5.01 -16.59
CA ASP A 325 -17.32 5.54 -15.62
C ASP A 325 -17.94 4.37 -14.85
N CYS A 326 -17.30 4.02 -13.72
CA CYS A 326 -17.73 2.92 -12.87
C CYS A 326 -19.01 3.24 -12.09
N ASP A 327 -19.37 4.52 -11.95
CA ASP A 327 -20.59 4.95 -11.26
C ASP A 327 -21.81 4.79 -12.17
N ARG A 328 -21.70 5.23 -13.43
CA ARG A 328 -22.75 5.08 -14.45
C ARG A 328 -22.70 3.75 -15.19
N LYS A 329 -21.70 2.90 -14.92
CA LYS A 329 -21.49 1.60 -15.57
C LYS A 329 -21.36 1.74 -17.09
N MET A 330 -20.53 2.68 -17.53
CA MET A 330 -20.26 2.95 -18.95
C MET A 330 -18.76 3.05 -19.22
N ALA A 331 -18.35 2.75 -20.46
CA ALA A 331 -17.03 3.04 -20.95
C ALA A 331 -17.07 3.65 -22.34
N GLY A 332 -16.13 4.55 -22.61
CA GLY A 332 -15.92 5.18 -23.91
C GLY A 332 -14.44 5.38 -24.18
N PHE A 333 -14.13 5.84 -25.39
CA PHE A 333 -12.75 6.10 -25.79
C PHE A 333 -12.60 7.49 -26.38
N GLU A 334 -11.45 8.09 -26.14
CA GLU A 334 -10.98 9.28 -26.84
C GLU A 334 -9.82 8.92 -27.76
N HIS A 335 -9.72 9.60 -28.89
CA HIS A 335 -8.55 9.57 -29.76
C HIS A 335 -8.02 10.99 -29.93
N GLU A 336 -6.75 11.24 -29.59
CA GLU A 336 -6.15 12.57 -29.74
C GLU A 336 -7.01 13.69 -29.11
N ASP A 337 -7.54 13.43 -27.92
CA ASP A 337 -8.39 14.34 -27.13
C ASP A 337 -9.81 14.57 -27.72
N GLU A 338 -10.21 13.80 -28.73
CA GLU A 338 -11.56 13.77 -29.27
C GLU A 338 -12.35 12.57 -28.74
N PHE A 339 -13.47 12.82 -28.06
CA PHE A 339 -14.34 11.76 -27.53
C PHE A 339 -15.18 11.10 -28.62
N LEU A 340 -15.01 9.78 -28.76
CA LEU A 340 -15.59 8.97 -29.84
C LEU A 340 -16.98 8.39 -29.49
N GLY A 341 -17.48 8.68 -28.29
CA GLY A 341 -18.77 8.21 -27.80
C GLY A 341 -18.67 7.05 -26.81
N ILE A 342 -19.84 6.52 -26.42
CA ILE A 342 -19.94 5.41 -25.47
C ILE A 342 -19.79 4.09 -26.21
N ALA A 343 -18.75 3.34 -25.89
CA ALA A 343 -18.46 2.02 -26.42
C ALA A 343 -19.23 0.92 -25.68
N PHE A 344 -19.27 0.96 -24.35
CA PHE A 344 -19.88 -0.10 -23.53
C PHE A 344 -20.82 0.50 -22.48
N LYS A 345 -21.91 -0.22 -22.20
CA LYS A 345 -22.93 0.11 -21.19
C LYS A 345 -23.20 -1.13 -20.35
N ASN A 346 -23.79 -0.94 -19.17
CA ASN A 346 -24.12 -2.01 -18.23
C ASN A 346 -22.89 -2.81 -17.78
N LEU A 347 -21.79 -2.10 -17.48
CA LEU A 347 -20.59 -2.71 -16.91
C LEU A 347 -20.89 -3.39 -15.57
N PRO A 348 -20.17 -4.46 -15.21
CA PRO A 348 -20.37 -5.12 -13.92
C PRO A 348 -19.89 -4.24 -12.76
N SER A 349 -20.30 -4.60 -11.54
CA SER A 349 -19.76 -4.00 -10.31
C SER A 349 -18.47 -4.67 -9.83
N ALA A 350 -17.89 -5.57 -10.62
CA ALA A 350 -16.60 -6.19 -10.35
C ALA A 350 -15.44 -5.22 -10.63
N PRO A 351 -14.26 -5.42 -10.02
CA PRO A 351 -13.07 -4.65 -10.36
C PRO A 351 -12.67 -4.83 -11.84
N LEU A 352 -12.55 -3.71 -12.57
CA LEU A 352 -12.18 -3.69 -13.98
C LEU A 352 -10.75 -3.18 -14.15
N TYR A 353 -9.93 -3.95 -14.85
CA TYR A 353 -8.51 -3.67 -15.06
C TYR A 353 -8.29 -3.19 -16.49
N PRO A 354 -7.55 -2.10 -16.72
CA PRO A 354 -7.16 -1.73 -18.07
C PRO A 354 -6.33 -2.87 -18.68
N THR A 355 -6.67 -3.27 -19.90
CA THR A 355 -6.12 -4.45 -20.55
C THR A 355 -5.89 -4.16 -22.04
N ILE A 356 -4.78 -4.65 -22.59
CA ILE A 356 -4.55 -4.66 -24.03
C ILE A 356 -4.26 -6.09 -24.50
N ALA A 357 -4.57 -6.39 -25.75
CA ALA A 357 -4.20 -7.63 -26.43
C ALA A 357 -3.58 -7.32 -27.79
N ALA A 358 -2.39 -7.88 -28.03
CA ALA A 358 -1.56 -7.62 -29.20
C ALA A 358 -1.11 -8.91 -29.87
N VAL A 359 -1.00 -8.87 -31.21
CA VAL A 359 -0.51 -9.99 -32.05
C VAL A 359 0.82 -9.70 -32.73
N TYR A 360 1.18 -8.42 -32.88
CA TYR A 360 2.38 -8.04 -33.61
C TYR A 360 3.64 -8.19 -32.76
N GLY A 361 4.72 -8.68 -33.37
CA GLY A 361 6.00 -8.88 -32.69
C GLY A 361 6.74 -7.58 -32.52
N HIS A 362 7.44 -7.37 -31.40
CA HIS A 362 8.14 -6.11 -31.10
C HIS A 362 7.21 -4.92 -30.81
N SER A 363 5.91 -5.15 -30.59
CA SER A 363 5.01 -4.06 -30.20
C SER A 363 5.37 -3.50 -28.83
N GLU A 364 5.31 -2.17 -28.74
CA GLU A 364 5.52 -1.41 -27.51
C GLU A 364 4.29 -0.58 -27.20
N ILE A 365 3.73 -0.82 -26.01
CA ILE A 365 2.50 -0.16 -25.55
C ILE A 365 2.74 0.45 -24.18
N SER A 366 2.68 1.77 -24.09
CA SER A 366 2.76 2.49 -22.83
C SER A 366 1.35 2.77 -22.30
N MET A 367 1.17 2.70 -20.99
CA MET A 367 -0.09 3.06 -20.34
C MET A 367 0.13 4.04 -19.20
N TYR A 368 -0.65 5.12 -19.18
CA TYR A 368 -0.60 6.17 -18.18
C TYR A 368 -1.98 6.40 -17.57
N TYR A 369 -2.09 6.22 -16.26
CA TYR A 369 -3.32 6.58 -15.56
C TYR A 369 -3.36 8.09 -15.29
N MET A 370 -4.36 8.75 -15.85
CA MET A 370 -4.48 10.22 -15.82
C MET A 370 -5.17 10.72 -14.54
N GLY A 371 -5.83 9.83 -13.81
CA GLY A 371 -6.50 10.14 -12.55
C GLY A 371 -8.02 10.02 -12.62
N PRO A 372 -8.69 10.28 -11.49
CA PRO A 372 -10.13 10.46 -11.51
C PRO A 372 -10.49 11.77 -12.22
N ALA A 373 -11.68 11.87 -12.83
CA ALA A 373 -12.17 13.12 -13.38
C ALA A 373 -12.14 14.21 -12.28
N GLU A 374 -11.27 15.21 -12.44
CA GLU A 374 -11.31 16.40 -11.59
C GLU A 374 -12.61 17.12 -11.97
N LEU A 375 -13.60 17.14 -11.05
CA LEU A 375 -14.72 18.08 -11.16
C LEU A 375 -14.09 19.47 -11.19
N GLY A 376 -14.14 20.11 -12.36
CA GLY A 376 -13.70 21.49 -12.56
C GLY A 376 -14.46 22.47 -11.70
#